data_AF-A0A7C3HAZ3-F1
#
_entry.id   AF-A0A7C3HAZ3-F1
#
_cell.length_a   1.000
_cell.length_b   1.000
_cell.length_c   1.000
_cell.angle_alpha   90.00
_cell.angle_beta   90.00
_cell.angle_gamma   90.00
#
_symmetry.space_group_name_H-M   'P 1'
#
loop_
_entity.id
_entity.type
_entity.pdbx_description
1 polymer ?
#
loop_
_entity_poly.entity_id
_entity_poly.type
_entity_poly.pdbx_seq_one_letter_code
_entity_poly.pdbx_strand_id
1 'polypeptide(L)'
;SSSGLSKDEVDKMARDAEAHRAEDERRRQEVEAKNQLDNAVYSAEKMLREHRDKISDADARNIEDAVSEAKKAIEEGGLERIRAAQDRLMQASHKLAEAMYRAAGAQQPSGDGAAGARAESAKKDDVVDAEFVDVDDQKK
;
A
#
# COMPACT_ATOMS: atom_id res chain seq x y z
N SER A 1 14.92 -58.10 18.18
CA SER A 1 14.69 -56.65 18.10
C SER A 1 15.52 -56.07 16.99
N SER A 2 14.90 -55.69 15.87
CA SER A 2 15.56 -54.93 14.79
C SER A 2 14.54 -54.06 14.06
N SER A 3 13.59 -53.48 14.80
CA SER A 3 12.52 -52.61 14.27
C SER A 3 13.01 -51.17 14.09
N GLY A 4 14.19 -50.99 13.51
CA GLY A 4 14.73 -49.68 13.16
C GLY A 4 14.62 -49.47 11.66
N LEU A 5 14.16 -48.28 11.27
CA LEU A 5 14.17 -47.82 9.88
C LEU A 5 15.59 -47.97 9.30
N SER A 6 15.68 -48.41 8.06
CA SER A 6 16.94 -48.37 7.32
C SER A 6 17.37 -46.91 7.09
N LYS A 7 18.67 -46.68 6.85
CA LYS A 7 19.20 -45.34 6.62
C LYS A 7 18.53 -44.65 5.42
N ASP A 8 18.22 -45.41 4.39
CA ASP A 8 17.49 -44.93 3.20
C ASP A 8 16.04 -44.54 3.52
N GLU A 9 15.36 -45.28 4.41
CA GLU A 9 14.02 -44.91 4.89
C GLU A 9 14.05 -43.66 5.76
N VAL A 10 15.08 -43.49 6.62
CA VAL A 10 15.27 -42.27 7.41
C VAL A 10 15.50 -41.06 6.52
N ASP A 11 16.36 -41.17 5.51
CA ASP A 11 16.66 -40.08 4.57
C ASP A 11 15.43 -39.72 3.72
N LYS A 12 14.64 -40.71 3.31
CA LYS A 12 13.38 -40.49 2.61
C LYS A 12 12.37 -39.78 3.51
N MET A 13 12.19 -40.24 4.74
CA MET A 13 11.28 -39.61 5.71
C MET A 13 11.70 -38.18 6.04
N ALA A 14 13.00 -37.89 6.12
CA ALA A 14 13.50 -36.54 6.34
C ALA A 14 13.16 -35.60 5.17
N ARG A 15 13.38 -36.03 3.92
CA ARG A 15 13.02 -35.24 2.72
C ARG A 15 11.53 -35.00 2.59
N ASP A 16 10.73 -36.04 2.84
CA ASP A 16 9.27 -35.92 2.81
C ASP A 16 8.78 -34.93 3.88
N ALA A 17 9.35 -34.98 5.09
CA ALA A 17 9.04 -34.03 6.15
C ALA A 17 9.44 -32.58 5.81
N GLU A 18 10.61 -32.37 5.22
CA GLU A 18 11.06 -31.05 4.76
C GLU A 18 10.17 -30.49 3.64
N ALA A 19 9.78 -31.32 2.68
CA ALA A 19 8.89 -30.93 1.59
C ALA A 19 7.50 -30.52 2.12
N HIS A 20 6.92 -31.30 3.04
CA HIS A 20 5.64 -30.96 3.67
C HIS A 20 5.73 -29.67 4.48
N ARG A 21 6.81 -29.48 5.25
CA ARG A 21 7.05 -28.22 5.97
C ARG A 21 7.08 -27.02 5.02
N ALA A 22 7.78 -27.13 3.90
CA ALA A 22 7.87 -26.05 2.92
C ALA A 22 6.52 -25.76 2.25
N GLU A 23 5.71 -26.78 1.98
CA GLU A 23 4.35 -26.64 1.45
C GLU A 23 3.44 -25.92 2.45
N ASP A 24 3.47 -26.34 3.72
CA ASP A 24 2.67 -25.73 4.79
C ASP A 24 3.05 -24.26 5.02
N GLU A 25 4.35 -23.95 5.01
CA GLU A 25 4.83 -22.57 5.09
C GLU A 25 4.33 -21.71 3.93
N ARG A 26 4.37 -22.23 2.70
CA ARG A 26 3.84 -21.51 1.52
C ARG A 26 2.34 -21.28 1.63
N ARG A 27 1.57 -22.30 2.01
CA ARG A 27 0.11 -22.18 2.20
C ARG A 27 -0.22 -21.14 3.27
N ARG A 28 0.50 -21.16 4.38
CA ARG A 28 0.34 -20.17 5.45
C ARG A 28 0.63 -18.75 4.96
N GLN A 29 1.74 -18.54 4.25
CA GLN A 29 2.10 -17.24 3.68
C GLN A 29 1.04 -16.74 2.70
N GLU A 30 0.48 -17.62 1.87
CA GLU A 30 -0.57 -17.23 0.94
C GLU A 30 -1.83 -16.79 1.69
N VAL A 31 -2.27 -17.53 2.72
CA VAL A 31 -3.45 -17.16 3.51
C VAL A 31 -3.23 -15.85 4.27
N GLU A 32 -2.07 -15.65 4.88
CA GLU A 32 -1.73 -14.39 5.54
C GLU A 32 -1.75 -13.23 4.55
N ALA A 33 -1.18 -13.40 3.35
CA ALA A 33 -1.20 -12.39 2.31
C ALA A 33 -2.63 -12.09 1.79
N LYS A 34 -3.49 -13.12 1.63
CA LYS A 34 -4.91 -12.93 1.26
C LYS A 34 -5.63 -12.08 2.30
N ASN A 35 -5.46 -12.40 3.58
CA ASN A 35 -6.11 -11.67 4.67
C ASN A 35 -5.61 -10.21 4.73
N GLN A 36 -4.32 -9.98 4.51
CA GLN A 36 -3.77 -8.62 4.44
C GLN A 36 -4.37 -7.83 3.27
N LEU A 37 -4.42 -8.43 2.09
CA LEU A 37 -4.98 -7.80 0.89
C LEU A 37 -6.49 -7.51 1.04
N ASP A 38 -7.25 -8.42 1.64
CA ASP A 38 -8.69 -8.22 1.87
C ASP A 38 -8.96 -7.05 2.83
N ASN A 39 -8.19 -6.95 3.91
CA ASN A 39 -8.26 -5.80 4.83
C ASN A 39 -7.90 -4.48 4.12
N ALA A 40 -6.90 -4.51 3.24
CA ALA A 40 -6.51 -3.35 2.45
C ALA A 40 -7.61 -2.94 1.45
N VAL A 41 -8.22 -3.92 0.77
CA VAL A 41 -9.37 -3.70 -0.13
C VAL A 41 -10.51 -3.03 0.62
N TYR A 42 -10.92 -3.56 1.77
CA TYR A 42 -11.99 -2.97 2.57
C TYR A 42 -11.69 -1.51 2.95
N SER A 43 -10.46 -1.24 3.38
CA SER A 43 -10.02 0.10 3.77
C SER A 43 -10.03 1.07 2.59
N ALA A 44 -9.53 0.64 1.43
CA ALA A 44 -9.51 1.44 0.20
C ALA A 44 -10.92 1.75 -0.30
N GLU A 45 -11.81 0.76 -0.30
CA GLU A 45 -13.21 0.96 -0.68
C GLU A 45 -13.92 1.94 0.27
N LYS A 46 -13.66 1.82 1.58
CA LYS A 46 -14.23 2.74 2.56
C LYS A 46 -13.77 4.16 2.30
N MET A 47 -12.46 4.37 2.15
CA MET A 47 -11.89 5.69 1.85
C MET A 47 -12.43 6.26 0.55
N LEU A 48 -12.54 5.45 -0.51
CA LEU A 48 -13.15 5.88 -1.78
C LEU A 48 -14.58 6.34 -1.57
N ARG A 49 -15.42 5.58 -0.86
CA ARG A 49 -16.82 5.95 -0.60
C ARG A 49 -16.93 7.24 0.20
N GLU A 50 -16.08 7.44 1.20
CA GLU A 50 -16.12 8.61 2.10
C GLU A 50 -15.58 9.90 1.44
N HIS A 51 -14.75 9.78 0.40
CA HIS A 51 -14.04 10.90 -0.21
C HIS A 51 -14.29 11.05 -1.72
N ARG A 52 -15.24 10.30 -2.30
CA ARG A 52 -15.50 10.28 -3.74
C ARG A 52 -15.79 11.66 -4.33
N ASP A 53 -16.50 12.50 -3.59
CA ASP A 53 -16.87 13.86 -3.95
C ASP A 53 -15.69 14.85 -3.96
N LYS A 54 -14.58 14.48 -3.31
CA LYS A 54 -13.40 15.35 -3.13
C LYS A 54 -12.24 15.01 -4.05
N ILE A 55 -12.34 13.93 -4.82
CA ILE A 55 -11.28 13.40 -5.68
C ILE A 55 -11.67 13.49 -7.15
N SER A 56 -10.68 13.45 -8.04
CA SER A 56 -10.96 13.39 -9.47
C SER A 56 -11.56 12.05 -9.87
N ASP A 57 -12.36 12.02 -10.94
CA ASP A 57 -12.87 10.76 -11.50
C ASP A 57 -11.74 9.82 -11.95
N ALA A 58 -10.60 10.38 -12.36
CA ALA A 58 -9.43 9.60 -12.74
C ALA A 58 -8.83 8.87 -11.53
N ASP A 59 -8.66 9.55 -10.41
CA ASP A 59 -8.15 8.96 -9.16
C ASP A 59 -9.14 7.92 -8.60
N ALA A 60 -10.44 8.24 -8.66
CA ALA A 60 -11.51 7.33 -8.25
C ALA A 60 -11.48 6.03 -9.06
N ARG A 61 -11.40 6.11 -10.39
CA ARG A 61 -11.31 4.93 -11.26
C ARG A 61 -10.04 4.13 -11.00
N ASN A 62 -8.91 4.80 -10.79
CA ASN A 62 -7.64 4.11 -10.54
C ASN A 62 -7.69 3.25 -9.26
N ILE A 63 -8.33 3.74 -8.19
CA ILE A 63 -8.51 2.93 -6.97
C ILE A 63 -9.59 1.85 -7.14
N GLU A 64 -10.67 2.11 -7.88
CA GLU A 64 -11.70 1.10 -8.21
C GLU A 64 -11.11 -0.09 -9.00
N ASP A 65 -10.28 0.20 -10.00
CA ASP A 65 -9.59 -0.81 -10.80
C ASP A 65 -8.60 -1.62 -9.94
N ALA A 66 -7.82 -0.94 -9.10
CA ALA A 66 -6.88 -1.62 -8.19
C ALA A 66 -7.61 -2.52 -7.18
N VAL A 67 -8.75 -2.08 -6.65
CA VAL A 67 -9.61 -2.89 -5.78
C VAL A 67 -10.17 -4.10 -6.53
N SER A 68 -10.62 -3.93 -7.78
CA SER A 68 -11.14 -5.03 -8.60
C SER A 68 -10.08 -6.10 -8.85
N GLU A 69 -8.86 -5.68 -9.18
CA GLU A 69 -7.73 -6.59 -9.37
C GLU A 69 -7.31 -7.31 -8.08
N ALA A 70 -7.31 -6.59 -6.95
CA ALA A 70 -7.04 -7.19 -5.64
C ALA A 70 -8.07 -8.28 -5.27
N LYS A 71 -9.36 -8.03 -5.51
CA LYS A 71 -10.41 -9.04 -5.30
C LYS A 71 -10.21 -10.27 -6.17
N LYS A 72 -9.91 -10.09 -7.46
CA LYS A 72 -9.60 -11.21 -8.36
C LYS A 72 -8.38 -11.99 -7.89
N ALA A 73 -7.32 -11.32 -7.44
CA ALA A 73 -6.12 -11.98 -6.93
C ALA A 73 -6.40 -12.80 -5.64
N ILE A 74 -7.30 -12.34 -4.77
CA ILE A 74 -7.74 -13.10 -3.59
C ILE A 74 -8.48 -14.38 -4.01
N GLU A 75 -9.39 -14.27 -4.98
CA GLU A 75 -10.20 -15.39 -5.50
C GLU A 75 -9.34 -16.43 -6.25
N GLU A 76 -8.49 -15.98 -7.17
CA GLU A 76 -7.63 -16.84 -7.99
C GLU A 76 -6.45 -17.43 -7.20
N GLY A 77 -6.00 -16.72 -6.16
CA GLY A 77 -4.86 -17.10 -5.35
C GLY A 77 -3.51 -17.05 -6.08
N GLY A 78 -2.50 -17.55 -5.37
CA GLY A 78 -1.10 -17.46 -5.77
C GLY A 78 -0.40 -16.25 -5.16
N LEU A 79 0.64 -16.54 -4.38
CA LEU A 79 1.37 -15.55 -3.59
C LEU A 79 1.92 -14.37 -4.42
N GLU A 80 2.39 -14.63 -5.64
CA GLU A 80 2.89 -13.56 -6.52
C GLU A 80 1.78 -12.63 -7.01
N ARG A 81 0.61 -13.17 -7.38
CA ARG A 81 -0.54 -12.36 -7.80
C ARG A 81 -1.05 -11.49 -6.67
N ILE A 82 -1.16 -12.07 -5.47
CA ILE A 82 -1.59 -11.34 -4.27
C ILE A 82 -0.62 -10.21 -3.95
N ARG A 83 0.70 -10.46 -4.00
CA ARG A 83 1.71 -9.43 -3.77
C ARG A 83 1.65 -8.31 -4.81
N ALA A 84 1.58 -8.66 -6.09
CA ALA A 84 1.47 -7.67 -7.16
C ALA A 84 0.20 -6.80 -7.01
N ALA A 85 -0.94 -7.41 -6.67
CA ALA A 85 -2.18 -6.69 -6.44
C ALA A 85 -2.13 -5.81 -5.19
N GLN A 86 -1.47 -6.27 -4.12
CA GLN A 86 -1.21 -5.47 -2.92
C GLN A 86 -0.38 -4.24 -3.25
N ASP A 87 0.72 -4.39 -3.99
CA ASP A 87 1.59 -3.28 -4.39
C ASP A 87 0.83 -2.26 -5.24
N ARG A 88 0.01 -2.74 -6.18
CA ARG A 88 -0.84 -1.85 -7.00
C ARG A 88 -1.85 -1.09 -6.16
N LEU A 89 -2.53 -1.76 -5.22
CA LEU A 89 -3.50 -1.13 -4.33
C LEU A 89 -2.85 -0.10 -3.42
N MET A 90 -1.64 -0.39 -2.91
CA MET A 90 -0.85 0.57 -2.14
C MET A 90 -0.48 1.80 -2.96
N GLN A 91 0.01 1.63 -4.19
CA GLN A 91 0.34 2.75 -5.08
C GLN A 91 -0.87 3.61 -5.41
N ALA A 92 -2.02 2.99 -5.69
CA ALA A 92 -3.28 3.72 -5.93
C ALA A 92 -3.73 4.48 -4.67
N SER A 93 -3.60 3.87 -3.49
CA SER A 93 -3.92 4.51 -2.21
C SER A 93 -3.01 5.70 -1.89
N HIS A 94 -1.72 5.61 -2.20
CA HIS A 94 -0.79 6.73 -2.04
C HIS A 94 -1.16 7.92 -2.94
N LYS A 95 -1.43 7.67 -4.24
CA LYS A 95 -1.87 8.72 -5.16
C LYS A 95 -3.17 9.39 -4.68
N LEU A 96 -4.10 8.60 -4.14
CA LEU A 96 -5.34 9.11 -3.57
C LEU A 96 -5.08 9.98 -2.34
N ALA A 97 -4.19 9.57 -1.44
CA ALA A 97 -3.79 10.36 -0.28
C ALA A 97 -3.13 11.69 -0.70
N GLU A 98 -2.26 11.68 -1.72
CA GLU A 98 -1.67 12.90 -2.26
C GLU A 98 -2.73 13.83 -2.88
N ALA A 99 -3.69 13.28 -3.63
CA ALA A 99 -4.80 14.05 -4.20
C ALA A 99 -5.65 14.70 -3.10
N MET A 100 -5.91 13.97 -2.02
CA MET A 100 -6.62 14.47 -0.84
C MET A 100 -5.85 15.55 -0.10
N TYR A 101 -4.54 15.41 0.05
CA TYR A 101 -3.70 16.43 0.66
C TYR A 101 -3.67 17.71 -0.18
N ARG A 102 -3.55 17.58 -1.51
CA ARG A 102 -3.65 18.74 -2.43
C ARG A 102 -5.02 19.41 -2.37
N ALA A 103 -6.10 18.64 -2.32
CA ALA A 103 -7.46 19.19 -2.19
C ALA A 103 -7.66 19.91 -0.84
N ALA A 104 -7.07 19.41 0.25
CA ALA A 104 -7.12 20.05 1.56
C ALA A 104 -6.23 21.30 1.65
N GLY A 105 -5.06 21.31 1.01
CA GLY A 105 -4.16 22.46 0.94
C GLY A 105 -4.63 23.57 -0.01
N ALA A 106 -5.41 23.23 -1.03
CA ALA A 106 -6.08 24.19 -1.91
C ALA A 106 -7.26 24.91 -1.24
N GLN A 107 -7.65 24.49 -0.03
CA GLN A 107 -8.65 25.15 0.81
C GLN A 107 -8.01 26.13 1.82
N GLN A 108 -7.00 26.91 1.39
CA GLN A 108 -6.72 28.20 2.02
C GLN A 108 -7.36 29.29 1.16
N PRO A 109 -8.27 30.12 1.72
CA PRO A 109 -8.87 31.19 0.96
C PRO A 109 -7.81 32.25 0.67
N SER A 110 -7.52 32.44 -0.62
CA SER A 110 -7.06 33.73 -1.13
C SER A 110 -8.29 34.65 -1.22
N GLY A 111 -8.29 35.75 -0.46
CA GLY A 111 -9.36 36.74 -0.44
C GLY A 111 -9.09 37.89 0.54
N ASP A 112 -8.75 39.05 -0.03
CA ASP A 112 -8.30 40.33 0.52
C ASP A 112 -9.06 40.97 1.71
N GLY A 113 -8.33 41.76 2.52
CA GLY A 113 -8.77 43.11 2.92
C GLY A 113 -8.93 43.46 4.41
N ALA A 114 -8.08 44.40 4.87
CA ALA A 114 -8.27 45.41 5.93
C ALA A 114 -7.96 45.08 7.43
N ALA A 115 -6.81 45.63 7.85
CA ALA A 115 -6.52 46.38 9.09
C ALA A 115 -7.06 45.91 10.47
N GLY A 116 -6.13 45.60 11.38
CA GLY A 116 -6.40 45.72 12.82
C GLY A 116 -5.50 44.90 13.77
N ALA A 117 -4.44 45.55 14.27
CA ALA A 117 -3.86 45.40 15.61
C ALA A 117 -3.49 44.00 16.20
N ARG A 118 -2.18 43.77 16.28
CA ARG A 118 -1.37 43.39 17.48
C ARG A 118 -1.98 42.40 18.49
N ALA A 119 -1.39 41.21 18.60
CA ALA A 119 -0.63 40.74 19.77
C ALA A 119 -0.13 39.28 19.57
N GLU A 120 1.09 39.03 20.05
CA GLU A 120 1.82 37.76 20.09
C GLU A 120 1.01 36.58 20.64
N SER A 121 1.21 35.39 20.04
CA SER A 121 1.82 34.24 20.73
C SER A 121 1.88 32.99 19.84
N ALA A 122 3.11 32.52 19.63
CA ALA A 122 3.54 31.13 19.48
C ALA A 122 2.76 30.20 18.52
N LYS A 123 3.39 29.85 17.39
CA LYS A 123 3.66 28.45 16.99
C LYS A 123 4.44 28.36 15.68
N LYS A 124 5.53 27.57 15.76
CA LYS A 124 6.08 26.63 14.76
C LYS A 124 6.20 27.16 13.33
N ASP A 125 7.41 27.59 13.00
CA ASP A 125 7.82 27.71 11.60
C ASP A 125 8.09 26.34 10.99
N ASP A 126 7.40 26.19 9.88
CA ASP A 126 7.47 25.19 8.84
C ASP A 126 8.76 25.44 8.04
N VAL A 127 9.71 24.51 8.08
CA VAL A 127 10.83 24.48 7.14
C VAL A 127 10.93 23.06 6.61
N VAL A 128 10.13 22.77 5.59
CA VAL A 128 10.45 21.70 4.66
C VAL A 128 11.40 22.31 3.65
N ASP A 129 12.69 21.99 3.83
CA ASP A 129 13.78 22.32 2.92
C ASP A 129 13.54 21.55 1.61
N ALA A 130 12.84 22.19 0.67
CA ALA A 130 12.68 21.68 -0.68
C ALA A 130 14.00 21.89 -1.42
N GLU A 131 14.94 20.96 -1.24
CA GLU A 131 16.11 20.85 -2.11
C GLU A 131 15.64 20.42 -3.51
N PHE A 132 15.25 21.41 -4.31
CA PHE A 132 15.11 21.27 -5.76
C PHE A 132 16.54 21.23 -6.33
N VAL A 133 17.03 20.03 -6.60
CA VAL A 133 18.28 19.83 -7.34
C VAL A 133 17.99 20.10 -8.82
N ASP A 134 18.15 21.35 -9.25
CA ASP A 134 18.31 21.66 -10.67
C ASP A 134 19.70 21.18 -11.10
N VAL A 135 19.71 20.01 -11.74
CA VAL A 135 20.86 19.44 -12.42
C VAL A 135 20.92 20.02 -13.85
N ASP A 136 22.08 20.58 -14.18
CA ASP A 136 22.61 20.90 -15.52
C ASP A 136 21.92 22.03 -16.33
N ASP A 137 22.65 23.12 -16.62
CA ASP A 137 23.38 23.19 -17.89
C ASP A 137 24.39 24.36 -17.99
N GLN A 138 25.65 23.96 -18.18
CA GLN A 138 26.70 24.51 -19.04
C GLN A 138 26.71 25.97 -19.58
N LYS A 139 27.96 26.49 -19.60
CA LYS A 139 28.59 27.43 -20.57
C LYS A 139 28.28 28.94 -20.42
N LYS A 140 29.23 29.68 -19.84
CA LYS A 140 30.27 30.43 -20.57
C LYS A 140 31.28 31.09 -19.64
#